data_AF-A0A7M3WEF6-F1
#
_entry.id   AF-A0A7M3WEF6-F1
#
_cell.length_a   1.000
_cell.length_b   1.000
_cell.length_c   1.000
_cell.angle_alpha   90.00
_cell.angle_beta   90.00
_cell.angle_gamma   90.00
#
_symmetry.space_group_name_H-M   'P 1'
#
loop_
_entity.id
_entity.type
_entity.pdbx_description
1 polymer ?
#
loop_
_entity_poly.entity_id
_entity_poly.type
_entity_poly.pdbx_seq_one_letter_code
_entity_poly.pdbx_strand_id
1 'polypeptide(L)'
;MYSSGKTNGERAKAIALVTMMILLPWGANQSPPSDLEMKETDYMDTNYISSKSWGVNGSNDTGWIVLDATGSDPENGTPALSDFFMEFAPGAVIDNLTFEVAVNGSDGYWANQPQIAVMDTQTSVLDW
;
A
#
# COMPACT_ATOMS: atom_id res chain seq x y z
N MET A 1 -15.94 -59.73 -58.33
CA MET A 1 -17.22 -59.02 -58.19
C MET A 1 -17.59 -58.98 -56.71
N TYR A 2 -18.02 -57.80 -56.23
CA TYR A 2 -18.54 -57.45 -54.89
C TYR A 2 -17.56 -57.43 -53.70
N SER A 3 -17.66 -56.54 -52.71
CA SER A 3 -18.15 -55.15 -52.52
C SER A 3 -17.93 -54.85 -51.01
N SER A 4 -17.19 -53.79 -50.67
CA SER A 4 -17.64 -52.58 -49.93
C SER A 4 -18.21 -52.75 -48.51
N GLY A 5 -17.73 -51.92 -47.59
CA GLY A 5 -18.53 -51.46 -46.46
C GLY A 5 -17.85 -51.38 -45.09
N LYS A 6 -16.75 -50.63 -44.91
CA LYS A 6 -16.26 -50.29 -43.56
C LYS A 6 -15.45 -48.99 -43.50
N THR A 7 -16.09 -47.84 -43.65
CA THR A 7 -15.38 -46.53 -43.54
C THR A 7 -16.21 -45.38 -42.95
N ASN A 8 -17.51 -45.56 -42.68
CA ASN A 8 -18.38 -44.42 -42.36
C ASN A 8 -18.30 -43.96 -40.89
N GLY A 9 -18.03 -44.86 -39.93
CA GLY A 9 -18.07 -44.53 -38.50
C GLY A 9 -16.89 -43.70 -38.00
N GLU A 10 -15.67 -43.99 -38.46
CA GLU A 10 -14.46 -43.26 -38.04
C GLU A 10 -14.36 -41.89 -38.70
N ARG A 11 -14.78 -41.81 -39.97
CA ARG A 11 -14.89 -40.55 -40.70
C ARG A 11 -15.94 -39.63 -40.07
N ALA A 12 -17.08 -40.18 -39.63
CA ALA A 12 -18.10 -39.41 -38.92
C ALA A 12 -17.57 -38.85 -37.59
N LYS A 13 -16.77 -39.62 -36.84
CA LYS A 13 -16.12 -39.14 -35.60
C LYS A 13 -15.09 -38.04 -35.86
N ALA A 14 -14.28 -38.18 -36.90
CA ALA A 14 -13.30 -37.16 -37.28
C ALA A 14 -13.98 -35.86 -37.74
N ILE A 15 -15.05 -35.97 -38.55
CA ILE A 15 -15.84 -34.81 -38.98
C ILE A 15 -16.49 -34.13 -37.77
N ALA A 16 -17.02 -34.89 -36.80
CA ALA A 16 -17.58 -34.32 -35.58
C ALA A 16 -16.53 -33.54 -34.77
N LEU A 17 -15.31 -34.07 -34.64
CA LEU A 17 -14.20 -33.40 -33.93
C LEU A 17 -13.72 -32.13 -34.65
N VAL A 18 -13.57 -32.19 -35.98
CA VAL A 18 -13.17 -31.01 -36.77
C VAL A 18 -14.25 -29.93 -36.72
N THR A 19 -15.53 -30.32 -36.80
CA THR A 19 -16.65 -29.39 -36.66
C THR A 19 -16.68 -28.78 -35.25
N MET A 20 -16.39 -29.57 -34.21
CA MET A 20 -16.25 -29.08 -32.84
C MET A 20 -15.11 -28.08 -32.71
N MET A 21 -13.93 -28.37 -33.25
CA MET A 21 -12.77 -27.47 -33.20
C MET A 21 -12.98 -26.15 -33.94
N ILE A 22 -13.74 -26.15 -35.04
CA ILE A 22 -14.07 -24.93 -35.79
C ILE A 22 -15.17 -24.11 -35.08
N LEU A 23 -16.02 -24.74 -34.25
CA LEU A 23 -17.08 -24.07 -33.50
C LEU A 23 -16.64 -23.54 -32.12
N LEU A 24 -15.45 -23.88 -31.63
CA LEU A 24 -14.89 -23.37 -30.36
C LEU A 24 -14.58 -21.85 -30.29
N PRO A 25 -14.34 -21.07 -31.37
CA PRO A 25 -13.82 -19.71 -31.22
C PRO A 25 -14.78 -18.69 -30.62
N TRP A 26 -16.08 -18.99 -30.47
CA TRP A 26 -17.07 -17.99 -30.09
C TRP A 26 -17.57 -18.02 -28.63
N GLY A 27 -17.02 -18.88 -27.78
CA GLY A 27 -17.40 -18.93 -26.36
C GLY A 27 -16.54 -18.12 -25.40
N ALA A 28 -15.34 -17.70 -25.80
CA ALA A 28 -14.35 -17.11 -24.88
C ALA A 28 -14.34 -15.58 -24.81
N ASN A 29 -15.17 -14.89 -25.60
CA ASN A 29 -15.33 -13.43 -25.54
C ASN A 29 -16.66 -13.06 -24.88
N GLN A 30 -16.85 -13.50 -23.64
CA GLN A 30 -17.76 -12.79 -22.75
C GLN A 30 -16.91 -11.71 -22.07
N SER A 31 -16.98 -10.48 -22.58
CA SER A 31 -16.59 -9.34 -21.75
C SER A 31 -17.34 -9.45 -20.42
N PRO A 32 -16.68 -9.26 -19.27
CA PRO A 32 -17.36 -9.36 -18.00
C PRO A 32 -18.56 -8.38 -18.00
N PRO A 33 -19.74 -8.81 -17.55
CA PRO A 33 -20.86 -7.89 -17.39
C PRO A 33 -20.42 -6.76 -16.44
N SER A 34 -20.71 -5.53 -16.85
CA SER A 34 -20.36 -4.29 -16.14
C SER A 34 -20.93 -4.19 -14.71
N ASP A 35 -21.78 -5.14 -14.31
CA ASP A 35 -22.48 -5.17 -13.03
C ASP A 35 -22.00 -6.29 -12.08
N LEU A 36 -20.95 -7.03 -12.44
CA LEU A 36 -20.20 -7.80 -11.45
C LEU A 36 -19.13 -6.89 -10.85
N GLU A 37 -19.59 -6.04 -9.94
CA GLU A 37 -18.77 -5.46 -8.88
C GLU A 37 -18.17 -6.64 -8.11
N MET A 38 -17.04 -7.12 -8.62
CA MET A 38 -16.19 -8.09 -7.97
C MET A 38 -15.69 -7.35 -6.74
N LYS A 39 -16.41 -7.53 -5.63
CA LYS A 39 -15.90 -7.22 -4.29
C LYS A 39 -14.48 -7.74 -4.29
N GLU A 40 -13.54 -6.81 -4.20
CA GLU A 40 -12.11 -7.01 -4.09
C GLU A 40 -11.89 -7.99 -2.94
N THR A 41 -11.97 -9.28 -3.25
CA THR A 41 -11.47 -10.33 -2.40
C THR A 41 -9.99 -10.10 -2.45
N ASP A 42 -9.52 -9.39 -1.44
CA ASP A 42 -8.20 -9.35 -0.86
C ASP A 42 -7.31 -10.54 -1.26
N TYR A 43 -6.90 -10.55 -2.54
CA TYR A 43 -5.74 -11.27 -2.99
C TYR A 43 -4.59 -10.39 -2.53
N MET A 44 -4.20 -10.59 -1.28
CA MET A 44 -2.89 -10.17 -0.79
C MET A 44 -1.86 -10.78 -1.73
N ASP A 45 -1.49 -10.03 -2.77
CA ASP A 45 -0.32 -10.31 -3.59
C ASP A 45 0.89 -10.09 -2.69
N THR A 46 1.26 -11.18 -2.03
CA THR A 46 2.43 -11.33 -1.15
C THR A 46 3.78 -11.06 -1.85
N ASN A 47 3.80 -10.46 -3.05
CA ASN A 47 5.00 -10.23 -3.86
C ASN A 47 5.23 -8.79 -4.32
N TYR A 48 4.47 -7.80 -3.86
CA TYR A 48 5.01 -6.43 -3.80
C TYR A 48 5.82 -6.28 -2.51
N ILE A 49 7.07 -6.77 -2.53
CA ILE A 49 8.12 -5.99 -1.89
C ILE A 49 8.14 -4.70 -2.69
N SER A 50 7.39 -3.70 -2.25
CA SER A 50 7.62 -2.33 -2.68
C SER A 50 9.05 -2.03 -2.24
N SER A 51 10.01 -2.23 -3.15
CA SER A 51 11.38 -1.84 -2.93
C SER A 51 11.35 -0.33 -2.86
N LYS A 52 11.15 0.19 -1.64
CA LYS A 52 11.14 1.63 -1.38
C LYS A 52 12.46 2.19 -1.88
N SER A 53 12.43 2.80 -3.06
CA SER A 53 13.62 3.36 -3.69
C SER A 53 13.74 4.80 -3.23
N TRP A 54 14.87 5.12 -2.61
CA TRP A 54 15.17 6.47 -2.17
C TRP A 54 15.94 7.23 -3.25
N GLY A 55 15.64 8.52 -3.40
CA GLY A 55 16.46 9.42 -4.21
C GLY A 55 17.82 9.68 -3.56
N VAL A 56 18.79 10.15 -4.35
CA VAL A 56 20.13 10.52 -3.86
C VAL A 56 20.09 11.78 -2.97
N ASN A 57 19.12 12.67 -3.22
CA ASN A 57 18.86 13.87 -2.42
C ASN A 57 17.37 14.22 -2.49
N GLY A 58 16.88 15.01 -1.55
CA GLY A 58 15.51 15.52 -1.55
C GLY A 58 15.28 16.54 -0.43
N SER A 59 14.15 17.23 -0.51
CA SER A 59 13.63 18.10 0.54
C SER A 59 12.26 17.59 0.96
N ASN A 60 11.98 17.58 2.26
CA ASN A 60 10.66 17.21 2.78
C ASN A 60 10.11 18.36 3.63
N ASP A 61 8.94 18.87 3.24
CA ASP A 61 8.14 19.79 4.05
C ASP A 61 6.82 19.11 4.34
N THR A 62 6.59 18.79 5.60
CA THR A 62 5.36 18.15 6.08
C THR A 62 4.23 19.14 6.30
N GLY A 63 4.51 20.45 6.26
CA GLY A 63 3.60 21.49 6.70
C GLY A 63 3.22 21.35 8.17
N TRP A 64 2.06 21.91 8.53
CA TRP A 64 1.47 21.75 9.85
C TRP A 64 0.74 20.42 9.95
N ILE A 65 1.21 19.57 10.86
CA ILE A 65 0.51 18.34 11.27
C ILE A 65 -0.11 18.54 12.65
N VAL A 66 -1.25 17.88 12.88
CA VAL A 66 -1.90 17.88 14.20
C VAL A 66 -1.38 16.67 14.97
N LEU A 67 -0.89 16.92 16.19
CA LEU A 67 -0.41 15.89 17.11
C LEU A 67 -1.33 15.86 18.32
N ASP A 68 -1.97 14.72 18.56
CA ASP A 68 -2.86 14.51 19.70
C ASP A 68 -2.06 13.97 20.89
N ALA A 69 -1.56 14.88 21.73
CA ALA A 69 -0.85 14.52 22.94
C ALA A 69 -1.83 14.03 24.03
N THR A 70 -1.61 12.82 24.53
CA THR A 70 -2.49 12.17 25.52
C THR A 70 -1.74 11.74 26.76
N GLY A 71 -2.47 11.40 27.83
CA GLY A 71 -1.89 10.83 29.06
C GLY A 71 -1.36 11.84 30.08
N SER A 72 -1.67 13.14 29.95
CA SER A 72 -1.29 14.13 30.97
C SER A 72 -2.01 13.90 32.30
N ASP A 73 -1.27 13.99 33.39
CA ASP A 73 -1.82 14.03 34.75
C ASP A 73 -1.14 15.18 35.52
N PRO A 74 -1.81 16.34 35.68
CA PRO A 74 -1.26 17.49 36.37
C PRO A 74 -0.96 17.24 37.86
N GLU A 75 -1.74 16.39 38.53
CA GLU A 75 -1.57 16.09 39.97
C GLU A 75 -0.34 15.22 40.19
N ASN A 76 -0.07 14.30 39.25
CA ASN A 76 1.09 13.42 39.29
C ASN A 76 2.30 13.95 38.50
N GLY A 77 2.19 15.15 37.91
CA GLY A 77 3.23 15.77 37.08
C GLY A 77 3.57 14.97 35.81
N THR A 78 2.64 14.15 35.32
CA THR A 78 2.86 13.33 34.11
C THR A 78 2.62 14.20 32.86
N PRO A 79 3.62 14.34 31.96
CA PRO A 79 3.46 15.11 30.73
C PRO A 79 2.56 14.37 29.73
N ALA A 80 1.87 15.12 28.87
CA ALA A 80 1.26 14.54 27.67
C ALA A 80 2.35 14.14 26.67
N LEU A 81 2.20 12.99 26.03
CA LEU A 81 3.14 12.50 25.03
C LEU A 81 2.44 12.34 23.67
N SER A 82 3.19 12.63 22.62
CA SER A 82 2.81 12.34 21.24
C SER A 82 4.07 12.03 20.46
N ASP A 83 3.97 11.05 19.57
CA ASP A 83 5.08 10.62 18.73
C ASP A 83 4.89 11.11 17.31
N PHE A 84 6.00 11.51 16.67
CA PHE A 84 6.02 11.88 15.27
C PHE A 84 7.06 11.03 14.55
N PHE A 85 6.61 10.27 13.54
CA PHE A 85 7.46 9.36 12.78
C PHE A 85 7.69 9.89 11.37
N MET A 86 8.97 10.05 11.01
CA MET A 86 9.41 10.35 9.66
C MET A 86 10.34 9.25 9.17
N GLU A 87 10.12 8.79 7.95
CA GLU A 87 10.97 7.80 7.33
C GLU A 87 12.02 8.49 6.45
N PHE A 88 13.29 8.14 6.64
CA PHE A 88 14.41 8.61 5.83
C PHE A 88 15.13 7.43 5.16
N ALA A 89 15.85 7.72 4.08
CA ALA A 89 16.69 6.71 3.44
C ALA A 89 17.78 6.20 4.42
N PRO A 90 18.15 4.92 4.36
CA PRO A 90 19.28 4.41 5.15
C PRO A 90 20.56 5.19 4.84
N GLY A 91 21.20 5.74 5.88
CA GLY A 91 22.40 6.57 5.73
C GLY A 91 22.16 8.00 5.22
N ALA A 92 20.90 8.44 5.13
CA ALA A 92 20.59 9.83 4.83
C ALA A 92 21.12 10.76 5.93
N VAL A 93 21.67 11.89 5.49
CA VAL A 93 22.04 13.00 6.38
C VAL A 93 20.98 14.08 6.22
N ILE A 94 20.39 14.51 7.33
CA ILE A 94 19.41 15.60 7.35
C ILE A 94 20.19 16.90 7.53
N ASP A 95 20.03 17.83 6.60
CA ASP A 95 20.51 19.20 6.73
C ASP A 95 19.33 20.18 6.79
N ASN A 96 19.57 21.35 7.39
CA ASN A 96 18.63 22.47 7.41
C ASN A 96 17.21 22.14 7.93
N LEU A 97 17.13 21.44 9.07
CA LEU A 97 15.86 21.12 9.74
C LEU A 97 15.30 22.35 10.46
N THR A 98 14.06 22.74 10.12
CA THR A 98 13.25 23.66 10.91
C THR A 98 12.10 22.89 11.54
N PHE A 99 11.86 23.12 12.84
CA PHE A 99 10.80 22.46 13.59
C PHE A 99 9.98 23.51 14.34
N GLU A 100 8.66 23.47 14.15
CA GLU A 100 7.73 24.40 14.76
C GLU A 100 6.63 23.63 15.51
N VAL A 101 6.28 24.09 16.71
CA VAL A 101 5.22 23.52 17.53
C VAL A 101 4.26 24.63 17.91
N ALA A 102 2.98 24.42 17.61
CA ALA A 102 1.89 25.30 18.01
C ALA A 102 0.87 24.50 18.81
N VAL A 103 0.32 25.13 19.85
CA VAL A 103 -0.72 24.53 20.69
C VAL A 103 -2.04 25.23 20.41
N ASN A 104 -3.09 24.44 20.15
CA ASN A 104 -4.44 24.97 20.11
C ASN A 104 -4.96 25.16 21.55
N GLY A 105 -4.90 26.40 22.03
CA GLY A 105 -5.38 26.77 23.37
C GLY A 105 -6.84 27.18 23.45
N SER A 106 -7.66 26.97 22.41
CA SER A 106 -9.07 27.40 22.42
C SER A 106 -9.89 26.75 23.55
N ASP A 107 -9.56 25.53 23.93
CA ASP A 107 -10.17 24.79 25.04
C ASP A 107 -9.45 25.00 26.39
N GLY A 108 -8.61 26.03 26.49
CA GLY A 108 -7.85 26.35 27.71
C GLY A 108 -6.56 25.54 27.89
N TYR A 109 -6.12 24.80 26.87
CA TYR A 109 -4.85 24.09 26.87
C TYR A 109 -3.66 25.03 26.63
N TRP A 110 -2.54 24.71 27.26
CA TRP A 110 -1.27 25.38 27.06
C TRP A 110 -0.14 24.37 27.25
N ALA A 111 0.96 24.53 26.50
CA ALA A 111 2.16 23.73 26.72
C ALA A 111 2.98 24.33 27.85
N ASN A 112 3.28 23.52 28.86
CA ASN A 112 4.26 23.84 29.89
C ASN A 112 5.54 23.07 29.61
N GLN A 113 6.67 23.77 29.42
CA GLN A 113 7.99 23.17 29.23
C GLN A 113 8.00 22.01 28.21
N PRO A 114 7.72 22.26 26.91
CA PRO A 114 7.72 21.20 25.91
C PRO A 114 9.11 20.54 25.84
N GLN A 115 9.12 19.21 25.86
CA GLN A 115 10.32 18.40 25.69
C GLN A 115 10.22 17.62 24.39
N ILE A 116 11.31 17.58 23.64
CA ILE A 116 11.42 16.81 22.40
C ILE A 116 12.43 15.70 22.68
N ALA A 117 11.98 14.47 22.53
CA ALA A 117 12.84 13.30 22.57
C ALA A 117 12.90 12.69 21.18
N VAL A 118 14.11 12.43 20.71
CA VAL A 118 14.33 11.71 19.47
C VAL A 118 14.36 10.23 19.80
N MET A 119 13.33 9.49 19.39
CA MET A 119 13.28 8.05 19.63
C MET A 119 14.07 7.34 18.53
N ASP A 120 15.10 6.62 18.97
CA ASP A 120 15.91 5.71 18.15
C ASP A 120 16.57 6.35 16.93
N THR A 121 17.49 7.29 17.20
CA THR A 121 18.46 7.67 16.19
C THR A 121 19.80 7.07 16.56
N GLN A 122 20.25 6.10 15.76
CA GLN A 122 21.64 5.61 15.76
C GLN A 122 22.67 6.74 15.47
N THR A 123 22.20 7.96 15.18
CA THR A 123 22.96 9.19 14.93
C THR A 123 22.29 10.37 15.60
N SER A 124 22.99 11.13 16.45
CA SER A 124 22.43 12.34 17.10
C SER A 124 21.88 13.33 16.06
N VAL A 125 20.60 13.70 16.17
CA VAL A 125 19.94 14.65 15.26
C VAL A 125 20.05 16.09 15.77
N LEU A 126 20.17 16.28 17.08
CA LEU A 126 20.32 17.58 17.72
C LEU A 126 21.57 17.56 18.60
N ASP A 127 22.69 18.01 18.04
CA ASP A 127 23.88 18.35 18.82
C ASP A 127 23.71 19.80 19.30
N TRP A 128 23.76 20.01 20.62
CA TRP A 128 23.60 21.33 21.25
C TRP A 128 24.96 21.92 21.61
#